data_AF-A0A947P752-F1
#
_entry.id   AF-A0A947P752-F1
#
_cell.length_a   1.000
_cell.length_b   1.000
_cell.length_c   1.000
_cell.angle_alpha   90.00
_cell.angle_beta   90.00
_cell.angle_gamma   90.00
#
_symmetry.space_group_name_H-M   'P 1'
#
loop_
_entity.id
_entity.type
_entity.pdbx_description
1 polymer ?
#
loop_
_entity_poly.entity_id
_entity_poly.type
_entity_poly.pdbx_seq_one_letter_code
_entity_poly.pdbx_strand_id
1 'polypeptide(L)' 'MFNVCLIQPPIDDFYATPIRNIPLGLLSIGASLKAKHNISLIDLRYPKPHKTPVPEELADASTYYRSEDASPF' A
#
# COMPACT_ATOMS: atom_id res chain seq x y z
N MET A 1 -28.50 6.44 1.48
CA MET A 1 -27.20 6.31 0.79
C MET A 1 -26.20 7.16 1.56
N PHE A 2 -25.07 6.61 2.01
CA PHE A 2 -24.04 7.38 2.74
C PHE A 2 -22.70 7.20 2.04
N ASN A 3 -21.82 8.19 2.22
CA ASN A 3 -20.41 8.07 1.86
C ASN A 3 -19.66 7.56 3.09
N VAL A 4 -19.02 6.40 2.96
CA VAL A 4 -18.28 5.75 4.04
C VAL A 4 -16.82 5.66 3.61
N CYS A 5 -15.94 6.27 4.40
CA CYS A 5 -14.50 6.17 4.20
C CYS A 5 -13.92 5.20 5.23
N LEU A 6 -13.31 4.13 4.76
CA LEU A 6 -12.58 3.16 5.56
C LEU A 6 -11.11 3.54 5.51
N ILE A 7 -10.49 3.73 6.67
CA ILE A 7 -9.10 4.18 6.75
C ILE A 7 -8.30 3.10 7.46
N GLN A 8 -7.28 2.60 6.76
CA GLN A 8 -6.22 1.82 7.39
C GLN A 8 -5.13 2.81 7.83
N PRO A 9 -4.97 3.06 9.14
CA PRO A 9 -4.04 4.07 9.63
C PRO A 9 -2.58 3.64 9.45
N PRO A 10 -1.65 4.60 9.38
CA PRO A 10 -0.23 4.30 9.51
C PRO A 10 0.02 3.81 10.94
N ILE A 11 0.61 2.63 11.08
CA ILE A 11 1.01 2.09 12.39
C ILE A 11 2.46 1.60 12.29
N ASP A 12 3.25 1.88 13.31
CA ASP A 12 4.56 1.27 13.49
C ASP A 12 4.37 -0.03 14.25
N ASP A 13 4.44 -1.15 13.53
CA ASP A 13 4.35 -2.50 14.09
C ASP A 13 5.73 -3.17 14.03
N PHE A 14 6.22 -3.62 15.18
CA PHE A 14 7.48 -4.35 15.31
C PHE A 14 7.52 -5.64 14.48
N TYR A 15 6.37 -6.21 14.15
CA TYR A 15 6.23 -7.43 13.34
C TYR A 15 5.57 -7.15 11.98
N ALA A 16 5.77 -5.96 11.43
CA ALA A 16 5.27 -5.60 10.11
C ALA A 16 5.85 -6.54 9.05
N THR A 17 4.96 -7.25 8.36
CA THR A 17 5.27 -7.99 7.13
C THR A 17 4.21 -7.66 6.08
N PRO A 18 4.52 -7.74 4.78
CA PRO A 18 3.57 -7.33 3.74
C PRO A 18 2.20 -8.02 3.85
N ILE A 19 2.19 -9.32 4.17
CA ILE A 19 0.95 -10.10 4.33
C ILE A 19 0.09 -9.64 5.53
N ARG A 20 0.71 -9.10 6.59
CA ARG A 20 0.02 -8.61 7.79
C ARG A 20 -0.49 -7.17 7.65
N ASN A 21 -0.16 -6.53 6.54
CA ASN A 21 -0.62 -5.19 6.18
C ASN A 21 -1.83 -5.20 5.25
N ILE A 22 -2.39 -6.37 4.90
CA ILE A 22 -3.62 -6.43 4.12
C ILE A 22 -4.80 -6.02 5.03
N PRO A 23 -5.62 -5.01 4.67
CA PRO A 23 -6.77 -4.56 5.46
C PRO A 23 -7.98 -5.49 5.33
N LEU A 24 -7.81 -6.79 5.58
CA LEU A 24 -8.86 -7.81 5.36
C LEU A 24 -10.18 -7.44 6.05
N GLY A 25 -10.13 -6.98 7.30
CA GLY A 25 -11.33 -6.55 8.02
C GLY A 25 -12.05 -5.37 7.36
N LEU A 26 -11.33 -4.36 6.89
CA LEU A 26 -11.93 -3.22 6.19
C LEU A 26 -12.48 -3.64 4.82
N LEU A 27 -11.79 -4.54 4.10
CA LEU A 27 -12.29 -5.10 2.85
C LEU A 27 -13.60 -5.86 3.06
N SER A 28 -13.70 -6.68 4.11
CA SER A 28 -14.94 -7.38 4.47
C SER A 28 -16.08 -6.40 4.82
N ILE A 29 -15.80 -5.36 5.61
CA ILE A 29 -16.77 -4.32 5.94
C ILE A 29 -17.25 -3.61 4.67
N GLY A 30 -16.32 -3.14 3.83
CA GLY A 30 -16.64 -2.47 2.57
C GLY A 30 -17.47 -3.34 1.63
N ALA A 31 -17.14 -4.63 1.52
CA ALA A 31 -17.88 -5.59 0.71
C ALA A 31 -19.33 -5.75 1.18
N SER A 32 -19.59 -5.72 2.49
CA SER A 32 -20.94 -5.82 3.05
C SER A 32 -21.78 -4.54 2.84
N LEU A 33 -21.14 -3.38 2.77
CA LEU A 33 -21.81 -2.07 2.68
C LEU A 33 -21.96 -1.54 1.25
N LYS A 34 -21.14 -2.01 0.30
CA LYS A 34 -21.09 -1.47 -1.09
C LYS A 34 -22.41 -1.55 -1.86
N ALA A 35 -23.34 -2.42 -1.45
CA ALA A 35 -24.64 -2.55 -2.11
C ALA A 35 -25.59 -1.38 -1.82
N LYS A 36 -25.35 -0.59 -0.76
CA LYS A 36 -26.27 0.48 -0.29
C LYS A 36 -25.58 1.83 -0.04
N HIS A 37 -24.25 1.85 -0.08
CA HIS A 37 -23.43 2.99 0.30
C HIS A 37 -22.25 3.15 -0.66
N ASN A 38 -21.76 4.38 -0.79
CA ASN A 38 -20.54 4.67 -1.54
C ASN A 38 -19.36 4.45 -0.60
N ILE A 39 -18.50 3.48 -0.92
CA ILE A 39 -17.37 3.10 -0.08
C ILE A 39 -16.07 3.60 -0.71
N SER A 40 -15.23 4.24 0.08
CA SER A 40 -13.81 4.47 -0.24
C SER A 40 -12.94 3.77 0.79
N LEU A 41 -11.78 3.28 0.37
CA LEU A 41 -10.74 2.72 1.23
C LEU A 41 -9.46 3.52 1.02
N ILE A 42 -8.89 4.04 2.11
CA ILE A 42 -7.60 4.72 2.11
C ILE A 42 -6.64 3.86 2.94
N ASP A 43 -5.62 3.33 2.29
CA ASP A 43 -4.53 2.62 2.94
C ASP A 43 -3.34 3.55 3.14
N LEU A 44 -2.98 3.79 4.40
CA LEU A 44 -1.84 4.62 4.80
C LEU A 44 -0.69 3.79 5.40
N ARG A 45 -0.75 2.45 5.36
CA ARG A 45 0.37 1.61 5.81
C ARG A 45 1.51 1.54 4.81
N TYR A 46 1.21 1.66 3.52
CA TYR A 46 2.23 1.72 2.49
C TYR A 46 2.42 3.18 2.06
N PRO A 47 3.66 3.70 2.09
CA PRO A 47 3.95 4.93 1.36
C PRO A 47 3.64 4.71 -0.13
N LYS A 48 3.40 5.79 -0.87
CA LYS A 48 3.33 5.68 -2.32
C LYS A 48 4.68 5.14 -2.82
N PRO A 49 4.67 4.14 -3.72
CA PRO A 49 5.85 3.78 -4.49
C PRO A 49 6.56 5.02 -5.01
N HIS A 50 7.85 5.14 -4.73
CA HIS A 50 8.66 6.20 -5.30
C HIS A 50 9.95 5.61 -5.85
N LYS A 51 10.31 6.06 -7.05
CA LYS A 51 11.56 5.65 -7.69
C LYS A 51 12.72 6.14 -6.82
N THR A 52 13.47 5.20 -6.26
CA THR A 52 14.78 5.51 -5.67
C THR A 52 15.80 5.52 -6.81
N PRO A 53 16.53 6.63 -7.03
CA PRO A 53 17.58 6.66 -8.05
C PRO A 53 18.68 5.65 -7.70
N VAL A 54 19.23 5.00 -8.71
CA VAL A 54 20.40 4.14 -8.53
C VAL A 54 21.58 5.03 -8.12
N PRO A 55 22.29 4.74 -7.01
CA PRO A 55 23.50 5.48 -6.64
C PRO A 55 24.55 5.45 -7.76
N GLU A 56 25.36 6.50 -7.87
CA GLU A 56 26.35 6.64 -8.94
C GLU A 56 27.37 5.48 -8.93
N GLU A 57 27.73 5.01 -7.73
CA GLU A 57 28.63 3.88 -7.51
C GLU A 57 28.08 2.55 -8.01
N LEU A 58 26.76 2.48 -8.28
CA LEU A 58 26.04 1.30 -8.74
C LEU A 58 25.41 1.49 -10.13
N ALA A 59 25.85 2.51 -10.89
CA ALA A 59 25.29 2.82 -12.19
C ALA A 59 25.29 1.61 -13.15
N ASP A 60 26.34 0.79 -13.12
CA ASP A 60 26.45 -0.43 -13.94
C ASP A 60 25.38 -1.48 -13.62
N ALA A 61 24.87 -1.49 -12.39
CA ALA A 61 23.83 -2.40 -11.94
C ALA A 61 22.44 -2.03 -12.48
N SER A 62 22.25 -0.80 -12.98
CA SER A 62 20.97 -0.30 -13.49
C SER A 62 20.36 -1.16 -14.59
N THR A 63 21.20 -1.85 -15.37
CA THR A 63 20.77 -2.76 -16.46
C THR A 63 20.04 -4.01 -15.96
N TYR A 64 20.21 -4.37 -14.68
CA TYR A 64 19.62 -5.57 -14.07
C TYR A 64 18.34 -5.28 -13.28
N TYR A 65 18.04 -4.02 -12.95
CA TYR A 65 16.81 -3.63 -12.26
C TYR A 65 15.69 -3.32 -13.26
N ARG A 66 14.51 -3.91 -13.07
CA ARG A 66 13.31 -3.59 -13.88
C ARG A 66 12.64 -2.30 -13.38
N SER A 67 11.94 -1.59 -14.28
CA SER A 67 11.40 -0.26 -14.04
C SER A 67 10.22 -0.18 -13.07
N GLU A 68 10.05 1.04 -12.55
CA GLU A 68 8.99 1.64 -11.74
C GLU A 68 9.09 1.41 -10.23
N ASP A 69 9.26 0.18 -9.75
CA ASP A 69 9.40 -0.07 -8.31
C ASP A 69 10.14 -1.37 -8.04
N ALA A 70 11.42 -1.26 -7.70
CA ALA A 70 12.24 -2.38 -7.22
C ALA A 70 12.44 -2.32 -5.70
N SER A 71 11.73 -1.40 -5.03
CA SER A 71 11.76 -1.33 -3.58
C SER A 71 11.06 -2.55 -2.99
N PRO A 72 11.66 -3.25 -2.02
CA PRO A 72 10.92 -4.20 -1.19
C PRO A 72 9.99 -3.49 -0.18
N PHE A 73 9.93 -2.15 -0.20
CA PHE A 73 9.17 -1.27 0.69
C PHE A 73 8.28 -0.29 -0.07
#